data_AF-A0AAI9D9Z9-F1
#
_entry.id   AF-A0AAI9D9Z9-F1
#
_cell.length_a   1.000
_cell.length_b   1.000
_cell.length_c   1.000
_cell.angle_alpha   90.00
_cell.angle_beta   90.00
_cell.angle_gamma   90.00
#
_symmetry.space_group_name_H-M   'P 1'
#
loop_
_entity.id
_entity.type
_entity.pdbx_description
1 polymer ?
#
loop_
_entity_poly.entity_id
_entity_poly.type
_entity_poly.pdbx_seq_one_letter_code
_entity_poly.pdbx_strand_id
1 'polypeptide(L)'
;MKNKMTVMGQGFAHPEIKLNDINETTFADMLPIIRSDINGQLINGVSAKALHESLGVGRDFSTWIDGRVADYNFIKGVDYLDIDSPVSGKQSTKNNQWVTKRGGDRRSKDYFLSMNMAKELGMVERTEQGRLIRQYFIKCEEALHKVAPTITKQLRHQLKSRLKVASYFKPMCSALELARMEQGKNTLPHHYTTESNMLNRIVLGGLTAKAWAKQNGIIGNPRDAMSETQLEHLSYLEQTNTTLIELGMDYHARKDKLIGLSQKWLAQRVEVAQ
;
A
#
# COMPACT_ATOMS: atom_id res chain seq x y z
N MET A 1 -62.93 -32.16 -8.44
CA MET A 1 -61.70 -32.94 -8.70
C MET A 1 -60.60 -31.95 -9.03
N LYS A 2 -59.54 -31.87 -8.21
CA LYS A 2 -58.51 -30.82 -8.28
C LYS A 2 -57.30 -31.31 -9.09
N ASN A 3 -56.87 -30.48 -10.04
CA ASN A 3 -55.69 -30.66 -10.89
C ASN A 3 -54.41 -30.88 -10.05
N LYS A 4 -53.62 -31.87 -10.46
CA LYS A 4 -52.32 -32.23 -9.88
C LYS A 4 -51.23 -31.63 -10.78
N MET A 5 -50.62 -30.52 -10.39
CA MET A 5 -49.41 -30.01 -11.05
C MET A 5 -48.18 -30.63 -10.38
N THR A 6 -47.46 -31.44 -11.15
CA THR A 6 -46.13 -31.95 -10.84
C THR A 6 -45.12 -30.82 -11.03
N VAL A 7 -44.49 -30.36 -9.96
CA VAL A 7 -43.36 -29.42 -10.03
C VAL A 7 -42.08 -30.24 -10.04
N MET A 8 -41.49 -30.44 -11.22
CA MET A 8 -40.11 -30.93 -11.34
C MET A 8 -39.16 -29.80 -10.95
N GLY A 9 -38.39 -29.99 -9.88
CA GLY A 9 -37.25 -29.13 -9.60
C GLY A 9 -36.13 -29.43 -10.59
N GLN A 10 -35.81 -28.48 -11.46
CA GLN A 10 -34.58 -28.52 -12.25
C GLN A 10 -33.40 -28.33 -11.30
N GLY A 11 -32.60 -29.38 -11.11
CA GLY A 11 -31.28 -29.23 -10.49
C GLY A 11 -30.38 -28.46 -11.44
N PHE A 12 -29.91 -27.29 -11.02
CA PHE A 12 -28.86 -26.59 -11.74
C PHE A 12 -27.54 -27.33 -11.48
N ALA A 13 -26.87 -27.78 -12.53
CA ALA A 13 -25.50 -28.27 -12.45
C ALA A 13 -24.55 -27.07 -12.24
N HIS A 14 -23.59 -27.20 -11.33
CA HIS A 14 -22.49 -26.25 -11.23
C HIS A 14 -21.68 -26.27 -12.54
N PRO A 15 -21.25 -25.11 -13.07
CA PRO A 15 -20.34 -25.09 -14.20
C PRO A 15 -19.01 -25.75 -13.82
N GLU A 16 -18.56 -26.71 -14.63
CA GLU A 16 -17.22 -27.29 -14.51
C GLU A 16 -16.18 -26.18 -14.78
N ILE A 17 -15.56 -25.65 -13.73
CA ILE A 17 -14.50 -24.66 -13.86
C ILE A 17 -13.21 -25.40 -14.25
N LYS A 18 -12.76 -25.23 -15.50
CA LYS A 18 -11.49 -25.78 -15.95
C LYS A 18 -10.33 -24.95 -15.39
N LEU A 19 -9.25 -25.64 -15.03
CA LEU A 19 -8.05 -25.11 -14.35
C LEU A 19 -7.36 -23.92 -15.06
N ASN A 20 -7.70 -23.66 -16.32
CA ASN A 20 -7.09 -22.62 -17.15
C ASN A 20 -7.84 -21.27 -17.15
N ASP A 21 -9.02 -21.18 -16.51
CA ASP A 21 -9.88 -19.99 -16.58
C ASP A 21 -9.79 -19.07 -15.35
N ILE A 22 -8.81 -19.30 -14.46
CA ILE A 22 -8.63 -18.49 -13.24
C ILE A 22 -7.93 -17.18 -13.58
N ASN A 23 -8.67 -16.20 -14.12
CA ASN A 23 -8.24 -14.81 -14.20
C ASN A 23 -8.37 -14.15 -12.81
N GLU A 24 -7.59 -13.09 -12.54
CA GLU A 24 -7.57 -12.35 -11.25
C GLU A 24 -8.96 -11.90 -10.75
N THR A 25 -9.92 -11.72 -11.66
CA THR A 25 -11.34 -11.39 -11.37
C THR A 25 -12.12 -12.54 -10.73
N THR A 26 -11.77 -13.79 -11.02
CA THR A 26 -12.58 -14.98 -10.73
C THR A 26 -12.68 -15.30 -9.23
N PHE A 27 -11.73 -14.84 -8.41
CA PHE A 27 -11.75 -15.08 -6.96
C PHE A 27 -12.39 -13.92 -6.17
N ALA A 28 -12.25 -12.68 -6.65
CA ALA A 28 -12.98 -11.53 -6.08
C ALA A 28 -14.49 -11.70 -6.22
N ASP A 29 -14.93 -12.37 -7.29
CA ASP A 29 -16.34 -12.70 -7.54
C ASP A 29 -16.83 -13.92 -6.72
N MET A 30 -15.91 -14.74 -6.20
CA MET A 30 -16.22 -15.99 -5.50
C MET A 30 -16.47 -15.79 -3.99
N LEU A 31 -15.85 -14.77 -3.39
CA LEU A 31 -16.07 -14.38 -2.01
C LEU A 31 -16.89 -13.08 -1.99
N PRO A 32 -18.16 -13.09 -1.53
CA PRO A 32 -18.91 -11.84 -1.42
C PRO A 32 -18.29 -10.99 -0.30
N ILE A 33 -17.42 -10.07 -0.70
CA ILE A 33 -16.75 -9.14 0.20
C ILE A 33 -17.80 -8.17 0.74
N ILE A 34 -18.09 -8.30 2.04
CA ILE A 34 -18.92 -7.36 2.79
C ILE A 34 -17.98 -6.42 3.52
N ARG A 35 -18.33 -5.12 3.57
CA ARG A 35 -17.62 -4.14 4.40
C ARG A 35 -18.40 -3.96 5.69
N SER A 36 -17.75 -4.18 6.83
CA SER A 36 -18.35 -3.93 8.15
C SER A 36 -17.38 -3.15 9.03
N ASP A 37 -17.93 -2.28 9.87
CA ASP A 37 -17.17 -1.59 10.91
C ASP A 37 -16.96 -2.56 12.08
N ILE A 38 -15.70 -2.76 12.47
CA ILE A 38 -15.33 -3.45 13.71
C ILE A 38 -14.48 -2.47 14.52
N ASN A 39 -14.98 -2.04 15.68
CA ASN A 39 -14.27 -1.15 16.61
C ASN A 39 -13.78 0.18 15.99
N GLY A 40 -14.50 0.76 15.03
CA GLY A 40 -14.15 2.01 14.34
C GLY A 40 -13.21 1.83 13.16
N GLN A 41 -12.91 0.60 12.75
CA GLN A 41 -12.15 0.28 11.54
C GLN A 41 -13.05 -0.39 10.51
N LEU A 42 -13.02 0.11 9.28
CA LEU A 42 -13.71 -0.49 8.15
C LEU A 42 -12.93 -1.73 7.69
N ILE A 43 -13.40 -2.91 8.06
CA ILE A 43 -12.73 -4.17 7.72
C ILE A 43 -13.49 -4.83 6.56
N ASN A 44 -12.74 -5.30 5.56
CA ASN A 44 -13.27 -6.19 4.52
C ASN A 44 -13.41 -7.59 5.13
N GLY A 45 -14.55 -8.23 4.93
CA GLY A 45 -14.80 -9.59 5.41
C GLY A 45 -15.82 -10.30 4.54
N VAL A 46 -16.21 -11.49 4.95
CA VAL A 46 -17.08 -12.39 4.16
C VAL A 46 -18.18 -12.94 5.05
N SER A 47 -19.41 -13.06 4.53
CA SER A 47 -20.46 -13.80 5.23
C SER A 47 -20.10 -15.28 5.31
N ALA A 48 -20.18 -15.87 6.50
CA ALA A 48 -19.89 -17.28 6.71
C ALA A 48 -20.84 -18.19 5.93
N LYS A 49 -22.12 -17.83 5.80
CA LYS A 49 -23.07 -18.60 4.98
C LYS A 49 -22.71 -18.57 3.52
N ALA A 50 -22.36 -17.40 3.00
CA ALA A 50 -21.99 -17.29 1.61
C ALA A 50 -20.67 -18.02 1.32
N LEU A 51 -19.72 -17.99 2.26
CA LEU A 51 -18.51 -18.80 2.19
C LEU A 51 -18.84 -20.31 2.20
N HIS A 52 -19.69 -20.77 3.13
CA HIS A 52 -20.13 -22.16 3.22
C HIS A 52 -20.74 -22.69 1.92
N GLU A 53 -21.62 -21.90 1.32
CA GLU A 53 -22.27 -22.19 0.03
C GLU A 53 -21.24 -22.20 -1.11
N SER A 54 -20.39 -21.17 -1.20
CA SER A 54 -19.35 -21.08 -2.23
C SER A 54 -18.33 -22.22 -2.18
N LEU A 55 -18.05 -22.74 -0.99
CA LEU A 55 -17.12 -23.86 -0.79
C LEU A 55 -17.77 -25.22 -1.08
N GLY A 56 -19.10 -25.29 -1.19
CA GLY A 56 -19.84 -26.53 -1.44
C GLY A 56 -19.76 -27.52 -0.26
N VAL A 57 -19.75 -27.03 0.97
CA VAL A 57 -19.59 -27.88 2.17
C VAL A 57 -20.89 -28.65 2.43
N GLY A 58 -20.79 -29.98 2.50
CA GLY A 58 -21.96 -30.85 2.70
C GLY A 58 -22.50 -30.92 4.13
N ARG A 59 -21.75 -30.47 5.14
CA ARG A 59 -22.23 -30.36 6.53
C ARG A 59 -23.19 -29.19 6.67
N ASP A 60 -24.13 -29.27 7.60
CA ASP A 60 -25.03 -28.15 7.90
C ASP A 60 -24.25 -26.93 8.43
N PHE A 61 -24.68 -25.74 8.04
CA PHE A 61 -23.97 -24.48 8.31
C PHE A 61 -23.60 -24.28 9.78
N SER A 62 -24.55 -24.50 10.71
CA SER A 62 -24.33 -24.27 12.14
C SER A 62 -23.29 -25.22 12.71
N THR A 63 -23.42 -26.52 12.45
CA THR A 63 -22.44 -27.50 12.91
C THR A 63 -21.08 -27.29 12.25
N TRP A 64 -21.05 -26.86 10.99
CA TRP A 64 -19.83 -26.54 10.29
C TRP A 64 -19.09 -25.37 10.95
N ILE A 65 -19.73 -24.22 11.10
CA ILE A 65 -19.04 -23.02 11.61
C ILE A 65 -18.64 -23.17 13.08
N ASP A 66 -19.51 -23.75 13.92
CA ASP A 66 -19.20 -23.99 15.34
C ASP A 66 -18.02 -24.97 15.48
N GLY A 67 -18.00 -26.02 14.65
CA GLY A 67 -16.89 -26.97 14.59
C GLY A 67 -15.59 -26.30 14.14
N ARG A 68 -15.62 -25.45 13.12
CA ARG A 68 -14.41 -24.77 12.62
C ARG A 68 -13.87 -23.73 13.60
N VAL A 69 -14.76 -22.99 14.28
CA VAL A 69 -14.35 -22.07 15.34
C VAL A 69 -13.64 -22.82 16.46
N ALA A 70 -14.16 -23.97 16.88
CA ALA A 70 -13.54 -24.80 17.91
C ALA A 70 -12.22 -25.46 17.44
N ASP A 71 -12.20 -26.06 16.25
CA ASP A 71 -11.05 -26.80 15.71
C ASP A 71 -9.82 -25.91 15.53
N TYR A 72 -10.03 -24.65 15.12
CA TYR A 72 -8.96 -23.69 14.79
C TYR A 72 -8.78 -22.59 15.83
N ASN A 73 -9.54 -22.65 16.94
CA ASN A 73 -9.52 -21.65 18.02
C ASN A 73 -9.74 -20.21 17.53
N PHE A 74 -10.67 -20.00 16.59
CA PHE A 74 -10.99 -18.66 16.10
C PHE A 74 -11.64 -17.81 17.22
N ILE A 75 -11.26 -16.53 17.29
CA ILE A 75 -11.63 -15.64 18.38
C ILE A 75 -12.73 -14.66 17.94
N LYS A 76 -13.85 -14.66 18.66
CA LYS A 76 -14.92 -13.67 18.46
C LYS A 76 -14.41 -12.25 18.73
N GLY A 77 -14.69 -11.32 17.82
CA GLY A 77 -14.22 -9.93 17.87
C GLY A 77 -12.86 -9.70 17.21
N VAL A 78 -12.17 -10.76 16.80
CA VAL A 78 -10.91 -10.71 16.04
C VAL A 78 -11.10 -11.37 14.68
N ASP A 79 -11.49 -12.65 14.69
CA ASP A 79 -11.63 -13.47 13.49
C ASP A 79 -13.04 -13.44 12.91
N TYR A 80 -14.05 -13.29 13.77
CA TYR A 80 -15.44 -13.17 13.33
C TYR A 80 -16.33 -12.36 14.27
N LEU A 81 -17.47 -11.92 13.76
CA LEU A 81 -18.57 -11.30 14.50
C LEU A 81 -19.90 -11.99 14.20
N ASP A 82 -20.77 -12.05 15.19
CA ASP A 82 -22.14 -12.56 15.00
C ASP A 82 -22.99 -11.49 14.31
N ILE A 83 -23.70 -11.87 13.25
CA ILE A 83 -24.63 -10.99 12.54
C ILE A 83 -25.97 -11.70 12.32
N ASP A 84 -27.05 -10.92 12.25
CA ASP A 84 -28.34 -11.44 11.80
C ASP A 84 -28.25 -11.67 10.28
N SER A 85 -28.57 -12.89 9.84
CA SER A 85 -28.68 -13.17 8.42
C SER A 85 -29.91 -12.46 7.83
N PRO A 86 -29.81 -11.88 6.63
CA PRO A 86 -30.97 -11.32 5.93
C PRO A 86 -31.98 -12.39 5.50
N VAL A 87 -31.58 -13.67 5.51
CA VAL A 87 -32.44 -14.81 5.15
C VAL A 87 -33.29 -15.21 6.35
N SER A 88 -34.61 -14.96 6.25
CA SER A 88 -35.58 -15.34 7.27
C SER A 88 -35.82 -16.87 7.22
N GLY A 89 -35.44 -17.60 8.26
CA GLY A 89 -35.53 -19.06 8.28
C GLY A 89 -36.99 -19.54 8.26
N LYS A 90 -37.36 -20.37 7.27
CA LYS A 90 -38.66 -21.11 7.12
C LYS A 90 -39.81 -20.59 8.02
N GLN A 91 -40.31 -19.40 7.72
CA GLN A 91 -41.48 -18.83 8.39
C GLN A 91 -42.75 -19.26 7.66
N SER A 92 -43.70 -19.85 8.38
CA SER A 92 -45.06 -20.08 7.87
C SER A 92 -45.85 -18.77 8.04
N THR A 93 -46.21 -18.10 6.95
CA THR A 93 -47.13 -16.97 6.96
C THR A 93 -48.56 -17.45 7.17
N LYS A 94 -49.10 -17.29 8.38
CA LYS A 94 -50.55 -17.27 8.59
C LYS A 94 -50.97 -15.81 8.85
N ASN A 95 -51.85 -15.30 8.02
CA ASN A 95 -52.57 -14.02 8.19
C ASN A 95 -51.71 -12.75 8.23
N ASN A 96 -50.71 -12.60 7.36
CA ASN A 96 -49.89 -11.38 7.23
C ASN A 96 -49.27 -10.84 8.55
N GLN A 97 -49.24 -11.67 9.59
CA GLN A 97 -48.66 -11.36 10.89
C GLN A 97 -47.65 -12.44 11.23
N TRP A 98 -46.40 -12.01 11.42
CA TRP A 98 -45.28 -12.89 11.73
C TRP A 98 -45.42 -13.41 13.17
N VAL A 99 -46.08 -14.56 13.35
CA VAL A 99 -46.27 -15.16 14.66
C VAL A 99 -45.77 -16.60 14.65
N THR A 100 -44.83 -16.91 15.54
CA THR A 100 -44.36 -18.28 15.77
C THR A 100 -45.30 -19.00 16.73
N LYS A 101 -45.49 -20.32 16.55
CA LYS A 101 -46.31 -21.17 17.45
C LYS A 101 -45.71 -21.31 18.87
N ARG A 102 -44.50 -20.82 19.09
CA ARG A 102 -43.73 -20.80 20.35
C ARG A 102 -42.86 -19.54 20.29
N GLY A 103 -43.24 -18.49 21.02
CA GLY A 103 -42.66 -17.15 20.92
C GLY A 103 -41.13 -17.12 20.96
N GLY A 104 -40.53 -16.37 20.03
CA GLY A 104 -39.08 -16.17 19.93
C GLY A 104 -38.68 -15.66 18.54
N ASP A 105 -37.72 -14.74 18.48
CA ASP A 105 -37.12 -14.27 17.23
C ASP A 105 -36.39 -15.44 16.54
N ARG A 106 -36.66 -15.63 15.24
CA ARG A 106 -36.15 -16.73 14.41
C ARG A 106 -35.28 -16.23 13.25
N ARG A 107 -34.72 -15.03 13.34
CA ARG A 107 -33.67 -14.61 12.40
C ARG A 107 -32.58 -15.66 12.38
N SER A 108 -32.20 -16.10 11.18
CA SER A 108 -31.17 -17.12 11.07
C SER A 108 -29.82 -16.46 11.40
N LYS A 109 -29.00 -17.10 12.23
CA LYS A 109 -27.67 -16.56 12.58
C LYS A 109 -26.74 -16.64 11.37
N ASP A 110 -25.87 -15.66 11.20
CA ASP A 110 -24.75 -15.67 10.26
C ASP A 110 -23.54 -15.02 10.96
N TYR A 111 -22.37 -15.11 10.34
CA TYR A 111 -21.14 -14.57 10.90
C TYR A 111 -20.41 -13.74 9.86
N PHE A 112 -19.92 -12.58 10.26
CA PHE A 112 -18.99 -11.78 9.48
C PHE A 112 -17.58 -12.29 9.78
N LEU A 113 -16.92 -12.88 8.80
CA LEU A 113 -15.58 -13.45 8.93
C LEU A 113 -14.52 -12.47 8.46
N SER A 114 -13.42 -12.37 9.19
CA SER A 114 -12.23 -11.67 8.73
C SER A 114 -11.69 -12.33 7.46
N MET A 115 -10.97 -11.56 6.63
CA MET A 115 -10.34 -12.13 5.42
C MET A 115 -9.36 -13.26 5.76
N ASN A 116 -8.69 -13.21 6.91
CA ASN A 116 -7.73 -14.25 7.29
C ASN A 116 -8.45 -15.54 7.66
N MET A 117 -9.49 -15.46 8.49
CA MET A 117 -10.31 -16.62 8.83
C MET A 117 -10.95 -17.23 7.59
N ALA A 118 -11.53 -16.42 6.69
CA ALA A 118 -12.14 -16.92 5.46
C ALA A 118 -11.12 -17.65 4.55
N LYS A 119 -9.90 -17.13 4.44
CA LYS A 119 -8.80 -17.79 3.71
C LYS A 119 -8.44 -19.12 4.33
N GLU A 120 -8.25 -19.16 5.65
CA GLU A 120 -7.89 -20.38 6.37
C GLU A 120 -8.96 -21.45 6.22
N LEU A 121 -10.25 -21.09 6.37
CA LEU A 121 -11.37 -22.00 6.12
C LEU A 121 -11.35 -22.54 4.70
N GLY A 122 -11.21 -21.67 3.70
CA GLY A 122 -11.10 -22.10 2.29
C GLY A 122 -9.93 -23.04 2.04
N MET A 123 -8.79 -22.82 2.71
CA MET A 123 -7.60 -23.67 2.59
C MET A 123 -7.74 -25.01 3.32
N VAL A 124 -8.54 -25.09 4.37
CA VAL A 124 -8.74 -26.30 5.17
C VAL A 124 -9.81 -27.21 4.56
N GLU A 125 -10.81 -26.62 3.92
CA GLU A 125 -11.90 -27.41 3.34
C GLU A 125 -11.39 -28.37 2.26
N ARG A 126 -11.83 -29.63 2.37
CA ARG A 126 -11.49 -30.70 1.43
C ARG A 126 -12.48 -30.70 0.26
N THR A 127 -12.71 -29.53 -0.33
CA THR A 127 -13.59 -29.34 -1.48
C THR A 127 -12.78 -28.92 -2.69
N GLU A 128 -13.34 -29.11 -3.89
CA GLU A 128 -12.69 -28.66 -5.13
C GLU A 128 -12.47 -27.14 -5.11
N GLN A 129 -13.47 -26.41 -4.61
CA GLN A 129 -13.38 -24.97 -4.41
C GLN A 129 -12.26 -24.62 -3.44
N GLY A 130 -12.16 -25.27 -2.28
CA GLY A 130 -11.05 -25.06 -1.35
C GLY A 130 -9.66 -25.35 -1.96
N ARG A 131 -9.57 -26.34 -2.86
CA ARG A 131 -8.36 -26.61 -3.64
C ARG A 131 -8.01 -25.46 -4.58
N LEU A 132 -8.98 -24.88 -5.29
CA LEU A 132 -8.77 -23.74 -6.18
C LEU A 132 -8.30 -22.50 -5.39
N ILE A 133 -8.91 -22.24 -4.24
CA ILE A 133 -8.50 -21.17 -3.32
C ILE A 133 -7.03 -21.33 -2.92
N ARG A 134 -6.64 -22.54 -2.50
CA ARG A 134 -5.25 -22.84 -2.11
C ARG A 134 -4.28 -22.61 -3.27
N GLN A 135 -4.62 -23.08 -4.47
CA GLN A 135 -3.77 -22.90 -5.65
C GLN A 135 -3.63 -21.43 -6.05
N TYR A 136 -4.70 -20.65 -5.94
CA TYR A 136 -4.68 -19.22 -6.19
C TYR A 136 -3.71 -18.50 -5.25
N PHE A 137 -3.83 -18.72 -3.93
CA PHE A 137 -2.94 -18.06 -2.97
C PHE A 137 -1.48 -18.49 -3.11
N ILE A 138 -1.21 -19.76 -3.43
CA ILE A 138 0.15 -20.22 -3.76
C ILE A 138 0.70 -19.45 -4.97
N LYS A 139 -0.08 -19.29 -6.05
CA LYS A 139 0.35 -18.50 -7.22
C LYS A 139 0.61 -17.03 -6.86
N CYS A 140 -0.22 -16.42 -6.02
CA CYS A 140 0.00 -15.06 -5.52
C CYS A 140 1.29 -14.96 -4.71
N GLU A 141 1.56 -15.93 -3.83
CA GLU A 141 2.79 -15.97 -3.03
C GLU A 141 4.03 -16.16 -3.91
N GLU A 142 3.98 -17.06 -4.90
CA GLU A 142 5.05 -17.25 -5.87
C GLU A 142 5.32 -15.98 -6.70
N ALA A 143 4.27 -15.29 -7.14
CA ALA A 143 4.39 -14.02 -7.85
C ALA A 143 5.00 -12.93 -6.95
N LEU A 144 4.55 -12.83 -5.69
CA LEU A 144 5.10 -11.90 -4.72
C LEU A 144 6.57 -12.20 -4.42
N HIS A 145 6.95 -13.48 -4.29
CA HIS A 145 8.33 -13.91 -4.06
C HIS A 145 9.25 -13.56 -5.24
N LYS A 146 8.74 -13.55 -6.47
CA LYS A 146 9.51 -13.11 -7.66
C LYS A 146 9.69 -11.59 -7.71
N VAL A 147 8.67 -10.82 -7.31
CA VAL A 147 8.64 -9.36 -7.46
C VAL A 147 9.29 -8.64 -6.27
N ALA A 148 9.05 -9.12 -5.04
CA ALA A 148 9.49 -8.45 -3.82
C ALA A 148 11.01 -8.22 -3.74
N PRO A 149 11.89 -9.18 -4.11
CA PRO A 149 13.34 -8.94 -4.10
C PRO A 149 13.76 -7.82 -5.07
N THR A 150 13.11 -7.75 -6.23
CA THR A 150 13.39 -6.76 -7.28
C THR A 150 13.02 -5.36 -6.81
N ILE A 151 11.82 -5.19 -6.27
CA ILE A 151 11.36 -3.93 -5.65
C ILE A 151 12.29 -3.54 -4.49
N THR A 152 12.59 -4.49 -3.60
CA THR A 152 13.47 -4.24 -2.46
C THR A 152 14.87 -3.84 -2.90
N LYS A 153 15.41 -4.47 -3.95
CA LYS A 153 16.72 -4.12 -4.53
C LYS A 153 16.69 -2.72 -5.13
N GLN A 154 15.65 -2.36 -5.88
CA GLN A 154 15.49 -1.02 -6.44
C GLN A 154 15.41 0.04 -5.34
N LEU A 155 14.59 -0.18 -4.31
CA LEU A 155 14.47 0.73 -3.17
C LEU A 155 15.81 0.86 -2.41
N ARG A 156 16.50 -0.25 -2.17
CA ARG A 156 17.85 -0.24 -1.57
C ARG A 156 18.85 0.51 -2.42
N HIS A 157 18.80 0.35 -3.74
CA HIS A 157 19.67 1.06 -4.66
C HIS A 157 19.42 2.57 -4.59
N GLN A 158 18.15 3.00 -4.65
CA GLN A 158 17.76 4.40 -4.47
C GLN A 158 18.26 4.94 -3.12
N LEU A 159 18.04 4.22 -2.02
CA LEU A 159 18.53 4.63 -0.70
C LEU A 159 20.07 4.70 -0.65
N LYS A 160 20.77 3.74 -1.26
CA LYS A 160 22.24 3.71 -1.30
C LYS A 160 22.80 4.87 -2.14
N SER A 161 22.23 5.16 -3.30
CA SER A 161 22.60 6.33 -4.11
C SER A 161 22.37 7.62 -3.32
N ARG A 162 21.27 7.72 -2.58
CA ARG A 162 20.99 8.87 -1.71
C ARG A 162 21.93 8.98 -0.50
N LEU A 163 22.41 7.87 0.05
CA LEU A 163 23.43 7.86 1.11
C LEU A 163 24.83 8.18 0.57
N LYS A 164 25.16 7.73 -0.64
CA LYS A 164 26.42 8.05 -1.33
C LYS A 164 26.55 9.55 -1.56
N VAL A 165 25.46 10.19 -1.95
CA VAL A 165 25.39 11.64 -2.06
C VAL A 165 25.24 12.23 -0.65
N ALA A 166 26.34 12.25 0.09
CA ALA A 166 26.40 12.96 1.36
C ALA A 166 26.03 14.43 1.11
N SER A 167 25.02 14.93 1.84
CA SER A 167 24.68 16.34 1.83
C SER A 167 25.79 17.12 2.52
N TYR A 168 26.62 17.82 1.76
CA TYR A 168 27.66 18.72 2.27
C TYR A 168 27.09 20.06 2.75
N PHE A 169 25.78 20.23 2.74
CA PHE A 169 25.09 21.39 3.32
C PHE A 169 25.53 21.71 4.76
N LYS A 170 25.64 20.70 5.64
CA LYS A 170 26.04 20.93 7.05
C LYS A 170 27.48 21.43 7.16
N PRO A 171 28.49 20.76 6.55
CA PRO A 171 29.85 21.30 6.45
C PRO A 171 29.90 22.71 5.87
N MET A 172 29.18 22.98 4.77
CA MET A 172 29.14 24.30 4.15
C MET A 172 28.56 25.37 5.09
N CYS A 173 27.50 25.05 5.83
CA CYS A 173 26.94 25.96 6.84
C CYS A 173 27.93 26.23 7.96
N SER A 174 28.67 25.21 8.42
CA SER A 174 29.71 25.38 9.44
C SER A 174 30.85 26.27 8.94
N ALA A 175 31.32 26.08 7.70
CA ALA A 175 32.33 26.95 7.09
C ALA A 175 31.83 28.40 6.97
N LEU A 176 30.57 28.61 6.57
CA LEU A 176 29.96 29.93 6.52
C LEU A 176 29.89 30.59 7.91
N GLU A 177 29.58 29.79 8.93
CA GLU A 177 29.52 30.24 10.31
C GLU A 177 30.89 30.71 10.81
N LEU A 178 31.92 29.88 10.61
CA LEU A 178 33.30 30.21 10.95
C LEU A 178 33.79 31.46 10.21
N ALA A 179 33.62 31.52 8.88
CA ALA A 179 34.08 32.66 8.07
C ALA A 179 33.40 33.99 8.48
N ARG A 180 32.15 33.95 8.94
CA ARG A 180 31.45 35.14 9.44
C ARG A 180 31.89 35.50 10.85
N MET A 181 32.11 34.51 11.71
CA MET A 181 32.62 34.70 13.06
C MET A 181 34.02 35.33 13.04
N GLU A 182 34.90 34.92 12.12
CA GLU A 182 36.23 35.54 11.90
C GLU A 182 36.13 37.02 11.52
N GLN A 183 35.05 37.42 10.85
CA GLN A 183 34.76 38.82 10.53
C GLN A 183 34.05 39.57 11.68
N GLY A 184 33.90 38.95 12.84
CA GLY A 184 33.16 39.51 13.99
C GLY A 184 31.65 39.62 13.75
N LYS A 185 31.08 38.86 12.82
CA LYS A 185 29.65 38.91 12.45
C LYS A 185 28.92 37.66 12.93
N ASN A 186 27.72 37.86 13.47
CA ASN A 186 26.82 36.75 13.79
C ASN A 186 26.20 36.14 12.53
N THR A 187 25.89 34.85 12.60
CA THR A 187 25.21 34.09 11.56
C THR A 187 23.71 33.95 11.87
N LEU A 188 22.90 34.16 10.85
CA LEU A 188 21.44 34.15 10.94
C LEU A 188 20.87 33.14 9.94
N PRO A 189 19.68 32.54 10.20
CA PRO A 189 19.12 31.48 9.36
C PRO A 189 18.97 31.84 7.86
N HIS A 190 18.73 33.12 7.55
CA HIS A 190 18.59 33.57 6.18
C HIS A 190 19.92 33.52 5.39
N HIS A 191 21.09 33.53 6.05
CA HIS A 191 22.39 33.35 5.37
C HIS A 191 22.52 31.94 4.79
N TYR A 192 22.21 30.90 5.59
CA TYR A 192 22.18 29.52 5.11
C TYR A 192 21.16 29.31 3.98
N THR A 193 19.99 29.95 4.12
CA THR A 193 18.94 29.89 3.10
C THR A 193 19.37 30.57 1.80
N THR A 194 20.14 31.66 1.88
CA THR A 194 20.66 32.38 0.72
C THR A 194 21.67 31.51 -0.03
N GLU A 195 22.64 30.93 0.67
CA GLU A 195 23.62 29.99 0.10
C GLU A 195 22.93 28.78 -0.54
N SER A 196 22.02 28.12 0.19
CA SER A 196 21.28 26.97 -0.32
C SER A 196 20.49 27.33 -1.59
N ASN A 197 19.81 28.48 -1.59
CA ASN A 197 19.03 28.92 -2.74
C ASN A 197 19.91 29.32 -3.93
N MET A 198 21.15 29.77 -3.72
CA MET A 198 22.10 30.00 -4.80
C MET A 198 22.42 28.68 -5.52
N LEU A 199 22.82 27.65 -4.76
CA LEU A 199 23.17 26.34 -5.31
C LEU A 199 21.97 25.65 -5.97
N ASN A 200 20.80 25.69 -5.32
CA ASN A 200 19.58 25.12 -5.88
C ASN A 200 19.19 25.79 -7.21
N ARG A 201 19.37 27.11 -7.34
CA ARG A 201 19.12 27.80 -8.62
C ARG A 201 20.08 27.37 -9.71
N ILE A 202 21.35 27.08 -9.37
CA ILE A 202 22.31 26.58 -10.36
C ILE A 202 21.89 25.18 -10.84
N VAL A 203 21.54 24.28 -9.93
CA VAL A 203 21.19 22.89 -10.26
C VAL A 203 19.81 22.75 -10.92
N LEU A 204 18.83 23.53 -10.49
CA LEU A 204 17.42 23.41 -10.89
C LEU A 204 16.99 24.40 -11.97
N GLY A 205 17.94 24.91 -12.77
CA GLY A 205 17.62 25.77 -13.92
C GLY A 205 17.02 27.12 -13.55
N GLY A 206 17.52 27.74 -12.48
CA GLY A 206 17.11 29.06 -11.99
C GLY A 206 16.02 29.05 -10.93
N LEU A 207 15.48 27.87 -10.58
CA LEU A 207 14.42 27.73 -9.58
C LEU A 207 14.98 27.54 -8.17
N THR A 208 14.27 28.07 -7.16
CA THR A 208 14.52 27.66 -5.77
C THR A 208 13.97 26.26 -5.52
N ALA A 209 14.48 25.56 -4.51
CA ALA A 209 13.99 24.24 -4.15
C ALA A 209 12.47 24.24 -3.87
N LYS A 210 11.94 25.30 -3.24
CA LYS A 210 10.52 25.47 -2.96
C LYS A 210 9.69 25.69 -4.24
N ALA A 211 10.17 26.51 -5.17
CA ALA A 211 9.48 26.77 -6.43
C ALA A 211 9.47 25.52 -7.32
N TRP A 212 10.60 24.83 -7.41
CA TRP A 212 10.73 23.58 -8.13
C TRP A 212 9.82 22.48 -7.56
N ALA A 213 9.74 22.35 -6.24
CA ALA A 213 8.81 21.41 -5.60
C ALA A 213 7.34 21.73 -5.91
N LYS A 214 6.96 23.01 -5.87
CA LYS A 214 5.60 23.45 -6.23
C LYS A 214 5.27 23.14 -7.69
N GLN A 215 6.20 23.36 -8.61
CA GLN A 215 5.99 23.11 -10.06
C GLN A 215 5.81 21.62 -10.36
N ASN A 216 6.49 20.74 -9.63
CA ASN A 216 6.43 19.29 -9.83
C ASN A 216 5.41 18.59 -8.91
N GLY A 217 4.59 19.33 -8.15
CA GLY A 217 3.57 18.76 -7.26
C GLY A 217 4.13 17.96 -6.07
N ILE A 218 5.34 18.26 -5.62
CA ILE A 218 6.04 17.49 -4.58
C ILE A 218 5.63 17.99 -3.19
N ILE A 219 5.21 17.06 -2.34
CA ILE A 219 4.89 17.30 -0.92
C ILE A 219 6.05 16.78 -0.07
N GLY A 220 6.76 17.66 0.64
CA GLY A 220 7.87 17.30 1.52
C GLY A 220 9.19 18.00 1.17
N ASN A 221 10.32 17.36 1.52
CA ASN A 221 11.65 17.93 1.24
C ASN A 221 11.96 17.81 -0.26
N PRO A 222 12.27 18.92 -0.96
CA PRO A 222 12.55 18.89 -2.41
C PRO A 222 13.67 17.93 -2.81
N ARG A 223 14.68 17.72 -1.94
CA ARG A 223 15.78 16.77 -2.20
C ARG A 223 15.30 15.32 -2.30
N ASP A 224 14.15 14.99 -1.72
CA ASP A 224 13.61 13.63 -1.76
C ASP A 224 13.13 13.22 -3.16
N ALA A 225 12.82 14.20 -3.99
CA ALA A 225 12.32 13.99 -5.35
C ALA A 225 13.35 14.34 -6.44
N MET A 226 14.56 14.76 -6.08
CA MET A 226 15.62 15.05 -7.05
C MET A 226 16.21 13.76 -7.62
N SER A 227 16.60 13.80 -8.90
CA SER A 227 17.33 12.72 -9.56
C SER A 227 18.73 12.52 -8.97
N GLU A 228 19.32 11.34 -9.16
CA GLU A 228 20.68 11.03 -8.71
C GLU A 228 21.70 12.03 -9.25
N THR A 229 21.60 12.41 -10.53
CA THR A 229 22.46 13.41 -11.16
C THR A 229 22.31 14.80 -10.55
N GLN A 230 21.09 15.22 -10.22
CA GLN A 230 20.84 16.51 -9.55
C GLN A 230 21.43 16.52 -8.14
N LEU A 231 21.29 15.42 -7.39
CA LEU A 231 21.85 15.28 -6.06
C LEU A 231 23.38 15.30 -6.10
N GLU A 232 24.01 14.54 -7.00
CA GLU A 232 25.48 14.54 -7.17
C GLU A 232 26.02 15.92 -7.55
N HIS A 233 25.35 16.61 -8.47
CA HIS A 233 25.70 17.98 -8.87
C HIS A 233 25.60 18.94 -7.67
N LEU A 234 24.54 18.83 -6.88
CA LEU A 234 24.35 19.67 -5.70
C LEU A 234 25.45 19.42 -4.66
N SER A 235 25.79 18.15 -4.37
CA SER A 235 26.89 17.82 -3.45
C SER A 235 28.24 18.33 -3.93
N TYR A 236 28.53 18.24 -5.23
CA TYR A 236 29.73 18.82 -5.83
C TYR A 236 29.81 20.33 -5.58
N LEU A 237 28.71 21.06 -5.82
CA LEU A 237 28.67 22.50 -5.61
C LEU A 237 28.71 22.89 -4.13
N GLU A 238 28.10 22.10 -3.23
CA GLU A 238 28.18 22.33 -1.77
C GLU A 238 29.61 22.16 -1.24
N GLN A 239 30.29 21.08 -1.65
CA GLN A 239 31.69 20.86 -1.29
C GLN A 239 32.58 21.98 -1.84
N THR A 240 32.39 22.34 -3.12
CA THR A 240 33.16 23.42 -3.74
C THR A 240 32.89 24.76 -3.04
N ASN A 241 31.64 25.10 -2.74
CA ASN A 241 31.31 26.35 -2.05
C ASN A 241 31.92 26.39 -0.64
N THR A 242 31.98 25.25 0.06
CA THR A 242 32.70 25.13 1.35
C THR A 242 34.15 25.59 1.19
N THR A 243 34.87 25.05 0.21
CA THR A 243 36.27 25.45 -0.04
C THR A 243 36.40 26.92 -0.45
N LEU A 244 35.47 27.46 -1.24
CA LEU A 244 35.52 28.86 -1.65
C LEU A 244 35.22 29.82 -0.49
N ILE A 245 34.38 29.40 0.47
CA ILE A 245 34.14 30.14 1.72
C ILE A 245 35.40 30.15 2.58
N GLU A 246 36.06 29.00 2.74
CA GLU A 246 37.32 28.86 3.50
C GLU A 246 38.46 29.71 2.89
N LEU A 247 38.47 29.89 1.57
CA LEU A 247 39.38 30.79 0.87
C LEU A 247 39.03 32.28 1.03
N GLY A 248 37.97 32.62 1.77
CA GLY A 248 37.56 33.99 2.05
C GLY A 248 36.93 34.74 0.86
N MET A 249 36.53 34.04 -0.20
CA MET A 249 35.91 34.68 -1.37
C MET A 249 34.55 35.29 -1.03
N ASP A 250 34.17 36.40 -1.65
CA ASP A 250 32.85 37.00 -1.45
C ASP A 250 31.73 36.22 -2.18
N TYR A 251 30.48 36.45 -1.75
CA TYR A 251 29.31 35.74 -2.27
C TYR A 251 29.16 35.83 -3.81
N HIS A 252 29.38 37.00 -4.40
CA HIS A 252 29.17 37.20 -5.84
C HIS A 252 30.26 36.49 -6.64
N ALA A 253 31.53 36.64 -6.24
CA ALA A 253 32.63 35.93 -6.87
C ALA A 253 32.47 34.40 -6.76
N ARG A 254 32.02 33.89 -5.61
CA ARG A 254 31.72 32.45 -5.44
C ARG A 254 30.62 32.00 -6.38
N LYS A 255 29.51 32.76 -6.47
CA LYS A 255 28.39 32.43 -7.34
C LYS A 255 28.83 32.31 -8.80
N ASP A 256 29.61 33.26 -9.32
CA ASP A 256 30.06 33.24 -10.71
C ASP A 256 30.98 32.04 -10.98
N LYS A 257 31.88 31.73 -10.04
CA LYS A 257 32.78 30.58 -10.14
C LYS A 257 32.03 29.25 -10.09
N LEU A 258 31.02 29.14 -9.22
CA LEU A 258 30.17 27.95 -9.11
C LEU A 258 29.32 27.74 -10.36
N ILE A 259 28.84 28.81 -11.01
CA ILE A 259 28.14 28.71 -12.31
C ILE A 259 29.09 28.15 -13.38
N GLY A 260 30.31 28.67 -13.48
CA GLY A 260 31.30 28.16 -14.45
C GLY A 260 31.68 26.71 -14.20
N LEU A 261 31.90 26.34 -12.93
CA LEU A 261 32.20 24.95 -12.54
C LEU A 261 31.01 24.01 -12.80
N SER A 262 29.79 24.48 -12.56
CA SER A 262 28.55 23.75 -12.87
C SER A 262 28.45 23.43 -14.36
N GLN A 263 28.69 24.41 -15.23
CA GLN A 263 28.68 24.21 -16.68
C GLN A 263 29.72 23.19 -17.12
N LYS A 264 30.95 23.28 -16.58
CA LYS A 264 32.02 22.33 -16.86
C LYS A 264 31.68 20.91 -16.37
N TRP A 265 31.11 20.80 -15.18
CA TRP A 265 30.68 19.52 -14.58
C TRP A 265 29.61 18.84 -15.43
N LEU A 266 28.63 19.60 -15.94
CA LEU A 266 27.60 19.09 -16.84
C LEU A 266 28.18 18.64 -18.18
N ALA A 267 29.07 19.44 -18.78
CA ALA A 267 29.71 19.12 -20.07
C ALA A 267 30.46 17.77 -20.01
N GLN A 268 31.27 17.55 -18.96
CA GLN A 268 32.03 16.31 -18.79
C GLN A 268 31.14 15.05 -18.71
N ARG A 269 29.92 15.18 -18.21
CA ARG A 269 29.00 14.03 -18.08
C ARG A 269 28.19 13.77 -19.35
N VAL A 270 27.94 14.80 -20.16
CA VAL A 270 27.33 14.62 -21.48
C VAL A 270 28.29 13.87 -22.41
N GLU A 271 29.59 14.18 -22.34
CA GLU A 271 30.64 13.49 -23.12
C GLU A 271 30.80 12.01 -22.74
N VAL A 272 30.63 11.66 -21.45
CA VAL A 272 30.75 10.28 -20.95
C VAL A 272 29.51 9.42 -21.29
N ALA A 273 28.40 10.04 -21.66
CA ALA A 273 27.15 9.35 -22.03
C ALA A 273 27.01 9.05 -23.53
N GLN A 274 27.96 9.52 -24.36
CA GLN A 274 28.07 9.24 -25.79
C GLN A 274 29.01 8.05 -26.05
#